data_AF-A0A3Z1YDG0-F1
#
_entry.id   AF-A0A3Z1YDG0-F1
#
_cell.length_a   1.000
_cell.length_b   1.000
_cell.length_c   1.000
_cell.angle_alpha   90.00
_cell.angle_beta   90.00
_cell.angle_gamma   90.00
#
_symmetry.space_group_name_H-M   'P 1'
#
loop_
_entity.id
_entity.type
_entity.pdbx_description
1 polymer ?
#
loop_
_entity_poly.entity_id
_entity_poly.type
_entity_poly.pdbx_seq_one_letter_code
_entity_poly.pdbx_strand_id
1 'polypeptide(L)' 'MLTSPVRKLRNRIAHHEPILNRNLEDDFATIKRIIAYRCQHSLEWMLKNQVLLPLLTLKPL' A
#
# COMPACT_ATOMS: atom_id res chain seq x y z
N MET A 1 9.92 -11.18 -16.65
CA MET A 1 8.66 -11.36 -15.91
C MET A 1 8.34 -10.07 -15.15
N LEU A 2 7.23 -9.39 -15.49
CA LEU A 2 6.86 -8.11 -14.90
C LEU A 2 6.45 -8.31 -13.43
N THR A 3 7.31 -7.97 -12.48
CA THR A 3 6.97 -8.02 -11.05
C THR A 3 5.97 -6.91 -10.72
N SER A 4 4.77 -7.27 -10.27
CA SER A 4 3.73 -6.32 -9.83
C SER A 4 4.31 -5.22 -8.92
N PRO A 5 3.89 -3.95 -9.06
CA PRO A 5 4.32 -2.85 -8.19
C PRO A 5 4.24 -3.17 -6.69
N VAL A 6 3.21 -3.90 -6.26
CA VAL A 6 3.02 -4.33 -4.86
C VAL A 6 4.10 -5.31 -4.42
N ARG A 7 4.55 -6.21 -5.30
CA ARG A 7 5.66 -7.13 -4.98
C ARG A 7 6.96 -6.37 -4.78
N LYS A 8 7.23 -5.35 -5.60
CA LYS A 8 8.40 -4.49 -5.43
C LYS A 8 8.30 -3.74 -4.10
N LEU A 9 7.16 -3.10 -3.81
CA LEU A 9 6.94 -2.39 -2.56
C LEU A 9 7.20 -3.29 -1.33
N ARG A 10 6.57 -4.48 -1.28
CA ARG A 10 6.77 -5.45 -0.20
C ARG A 10 8.24 -5.82 -0.04
N ASN A 11 8.95 -6.07 -1.15
CA ASN A 11 10.37 -6.41 -1.10
C ASN A 11 11.21 -5.27 -0.50
N ARG A 12 10.93 -4.02 -0.87
CA ARG A 12 11.64 -2.86 -0.30
C ARG A 12 11.40 -2.72 1.20
N ILE A 13 10.15 -2.88 1.64
CA ILE A 13 9.78 -2.87 3.06
C ILE A 13 10.53 -3.98 3.82
N ALA A 14 10.57 -5.21 3.27
CA ALA A 14 11.26 -6.34 3.88
C ALA A 14 12.78 -6.15 3.98
N HIS A 15 13.38 -5.42 3.05
CA HIS A 15 14.80 -5.06 3.09
C HIS A 15 15.07 -3.72 3.79
N HIS A 16 14.06 -3.11 4.43
CA HIS A 16 14.14 -1.80 5.06
C HIS A 16 14.65 -0.67 4.14
N GLU A 17 14.37 -0.75 2.85
CA GLU A 17 14.73 0.28 1.88
C GLU A 17 13.79 1.50 1.94
N PRO A 18 14.28 2.73 1.66
CA PRO A 18 13.44 3.93 1.63
C PRO A 18 12.38 3.89 0.52
N ILE A 19 11.11 4.13 0.86
CA ILE A 19 9.99 4.15 -0.09
C ILE A 19 9.42 5.54 -0.36
N LEU A 20 10.04 6.60 0.18
CA LEU A 20 9.60 8.00 0.09
C LEU A 20 9.46 8.51 -1.36
N ASN A 21 10.24 7.98 -2.29
CA ASN A 21 10.22 8.37 -3.71
C ASN A 21 9.17 7.61 -4.54
N ARG A 22 8.24 6.88 -3.91
CA ARG A 22 7.17 6.14 -4.60
C ARG A 22 5.84 6.87 -4.48
N ASN A 23 4.95 6.67 -5.46
CA ASN A 23 3.56 7.06 -5.31
C ASN A 23 2.84 6.05 -4.40
N LEU A 24 2.85 6.32 -3.09
CA LEU A 24 2.23 5.46 -2.08
C LEU A 24 0.70 5.39 -2.22
N GLU A 25 0.07 6.42 -2.81
CA GLU A 25 -1.37 6.42 -3.08
C GLU A 25 -1.73 5.38 -4.16
N ASP A 26 -0.97 5.34 -5.26
CA ASP A 26 -1.15 4.35 -6.33
C ASP A 26 -0.86 2.92 -5.85
N ASP A 27 0.20 2.76 -5.05
CA ASP A 27 0.52 1.47 -4.44
C ASP A 27 -0.63 1.01 -3.52
N PHE A 28 -1.17 1.92 -2.70
CA PHE A 28 -2.30 1.62 -1.82
C PHE A 28 -3.58 1.31 -2.59
N ALA A 29 -3.87 2.04 -3.67
CA ALA A 29 -5.00 1.75 -4.56
C ALA A 29 -4.89 0.35 -5.19
N THR A 30 -3.69 -0.05 -5.59
CA THR A 30 -3.42 -1.39 -6.12
C THR A 30 -3.62 -2.47 -5.05
N ILE A 31 -3.15 -2.25 -3.82
CA ILE A 31 -3.36 -3.17 -2.69
C ILE A 31 -4.86 -3.33 -2.40
N LYS A 32 -5.62 -2.22 -2.33
CA LYS A 32 -7.08 -2.26 -2.14
C LYS A 32 -7.76 -3.14 -3.20
N ARG A 33 -7.41 -2.97 -4.48
CA ARG A 33 -7.96 -3.77 -5.58
C ARG A 33 -7.66 -5.26 -5.43
N ILE A 34 -6.42 -5.61 -5.06
CA ILE A 34 -6.02 -7.01 -4.87
C ILE A 34 -6.81 -7.65 -3.71
N ILE A 35 -6.96 -6.95 -2.59
CA ILE A 35 -7.71 -7.46 -1.43
C ILE A 35 -9.19 -7.60 -1.79
N ALA A 36 -9.80 -6.57 -2.39
CA ALA A 36 -11.21 -6.57 -2.80
C ALA A 36 -11.52 -7.70 -3.78
N TYR A 37 -10.62 -7.99 -4.72
CA TYR A 37 -10.75 -9.11 -5.65
C TYR A 37 -10.83 -10.47 -4.95
N ARG A 38 -10.22 -10.59 -3.75
CA ARG A 38 -10.23 -11.83 -2.96
C ARG A 38 -11.40 -11.89 -1.99
N CYS A 39 -11.61 -10.80 -1.23
CA CYS A 39 -12.61 -10.75 -0.17
C CYS A 39 -12.92 -9.29 0.21
N GLN A 40 -14.18 -8.89 0.05
CA GLN A 40 -14.63 -7.56 0.41
C GLN A 40 -14.57 -7.30 1.92
N HIS A 41 -14.90 -8.30 2.75
CA HIS A 41 -14.84 -8.18 4.21
C HIS A 41 -13.41 -7.88 4.69
N SER A 42 -12.40 -8.54 4.11
CA SER A 42 -11.00 -8.27 4.43
C SER A 42 -10.54 -6.88 3.99
N LEU A 43 -11.07 -6.35 2.87
CA LEU A 43 -10.81 -4.97 2.44
C LEU A 43 -11.32 -3.98 3.50
N GLU A 44 -12.56 -4.16 3.95
CA GLU A 44 -13.16 -3.28 4.96
C GLU A 44 -12.40 -3.32 6.28
N TRP A 45 -11.99 -4.51 6.73
CA TRP A 45 -11.15 -4.65 7.90
C TRP A 45 -9.81 -3.92 7.73
N MET A 46 -9.14 -4.08 6.58
CA MET A 46 -7.86 -3.40 6.31
C MET A 46 -8.02 -1.88 6.32
N LEU A 47 -9.07 -1.34 5.68
CA LEU A 47 -9.36 0.10 5.64
C LEU A 47 -9.56 0.71 7.03
N LYS A 48 -10.13 -0.05 7.97
CA LYS A 48 -10.32 0.38 9.37
C LYS A 48 -9.04 0.34 10.20
N ASN A 49 -8.08 -0.53 9.86
CA ASN A 49 -6.89 -0.80 10.68
C ASN A 49 -5.59 -0.23 10.11
N GLN A 50 -5.62 0.34 8.91
CA GLN A 50 -4.44 0.98 8.31
C GLN A 50 -4.15 2.36 8.93
N VAL A 51 -2.88 2.76 8.92
CA VAL A 51 -2.41 4.09 9.37
C VAL A 51 -1.86 4.95 8.24
N LEU A 52 -1.83 4.44 7.00
CA LEU A 52 -1.26 5.14 5.85
C LEU A 52 -2.05 6.41 5.48
N LEU A 53 -3.38 6.32 5.36
CA LEU A 53 -4.21 7.46 4.96
C LEU A 53 -4.02 8.69 5.87
N PRO A 54 -4.07 8.59 7.21
CA PRO A 54 -3.80 9.75 8.06
C PRO A 54 -2.36 10.24 7.89
N LEU A 55 -1.36 9.35 7.72
CA LEU A 55 0.02 9.76 7.49
C LEU A 55 0.24 10.49 6.16
N LEU A 56 -0.47 10.11 5.10
CA LEU A 56 -0.41 10.80 3.80
C LEU A 56 -0.96 12.23 3.90
N THR A 57 -1.97 12.46 4.75
CA THR A 57 -2.48 13.82 5.00
C THR A 57 -1.54 14.68 5.84
N LEU A 58 -0.58 14.07 6.54
CA LEU A 58 0.41 14.75 7.40
C LEU A 58 1.71 15.07 6.66
N LYS A 59 1.70 15.07 5.31
CA LYS A 59 2.89 15.32 4.49
C LYS A 59 3.57 16.61 4.97
N PRO A 60 4.83 16.56 5.44
CA PRO A 60 5.51 17.77 5.90
C PRO A 60 5.64 18.74 4.71
N LEU A 61 5.41 20.02 5.00
CA LEU A 61 5.59 21.14 4.08
C LEU A 61 6.98 21.12 3.43
#